data_AF-A0A2V8VIP4-F1
#
_entry.id   AF-A0A2V8VIP4-F1
#
_cell.length_a   1.000
_cell.length_b   1.000
_cell.length_c   1.000
_cell.angle_alpha   90.00
_cell.angle_beta   90.00
_cell.angle_gamma   90.00
#
_symmetry.space_group_name_H-M   'P 1'
#
loop_
_entity.id
_entity.type
_entity.pdbx_description
1 polymer ?
#
loop_
_entity_poly.entity_id
_entity_poly.type
_entity_poly.pdbx_seq_one_letter_code
_entity_poly.pdbx_strand_id
1 'polypeptide(L)'
;MIIALAIGLGLATFVIAFYNRLVGLRNRGENAWSDIDVQLKRRHELVPNLVETVKGYAAHEKQTFQEVTEARARAMQPGGAAARAAADAVVRDFNTACETFPGNLFAGPFGFRRRDFFGLDSPEERTPPKVSFGG
;
A
#
# COMPACT_ATOMS: atom_id res chain seq x y z
N MET A 1 -17.20 -49.43 -74.05
CA MET A 1 -15.84 -49.36 -73.48
C MET A 1 -15.46 -47.94 -73.04
N ILE A 2 -15.58 -46.93 -73.91
CA ILE A 2 -15.23 -45.52 -73.57
C ILE A 2 -16.07 -44.97 -72.40
N ILE A 3 -17.39 -45.21 -72.41
CA ILE A 3 -18.31 -44.75 -71.34
C ILE A 3 -17.94 -45.39 -69.98
N ALA A 4 -17.62 -46.68 -69.95
CA ALA A 4 -17.23 -47.38 -68.73
C ALA A 4 -15.91 -46.85 -68.15
N LEU A 5 -14.93 -46.55 -69.02
CA LEU A 5 -13.67 -45.90 -68.63
C LEU A 5 -13.89 -44.49 -68.06
N ALA A 6 -14.75 -43.69 -68.71
CA ALA A 6 -15.08 -42.34 -68.25
C ALA A 6 -15.75 -42.34 -66.88
N ILE A 7 -16.69 -43.27 -66.64
CA ILE A 7 -17.35 -43.44 -65.34
C ILE A 7 -16.33 -43.85 -64.27
N GLY A 8 -15.44 -44.81 -64.57
CA GLY A 8 -14.40 -45.24 -63.65
C GLY A 8 -13.45 -44.11 -63.26
N LEU A 9 -13.00 -43.30 -64.23
CA LEU A 9 -12.15 -42.14 -63.96
C LEU A 9 -12.90 -41.08 -63.13
N GLY A 10 -14.16 -40.80 -63.43
CA GLY A 10 -14.98 -39.88 -62.65
C GLY A 10 -15.13 -40.33 -61.20
N LEU A 11 -15.38 -41.64 -60.98
CA LEU A 11 -15.52 -42.21 -59.64
C LEU A 11 -14.20 -42.14 -58.85
N ALA A 12 -13.07 -42.50 -59.48
CA ALA A 12 -11.75 -42.41 -58.85
C ALA A 12 -11.44 -40.97 -58.44
N THR A 13 -11.68 -40.01 -59.33
CA THR A 13 -11.47 -38.57 -59.05
C THR A 13 -12.38 -38.09 -57.91
N PHE A 14 -13.64 -38.54 -57.89
CA PHE A 14 -14.60 -38.21 -56.84
C PHE A 14 -14.16 -38.75 -55.47
N VAL A 15 -13.71 -40.01 -55.40
CA VAL A 15 -13.22 -40.62 -54.15
C VAL A 15 -11.98 -39.90 -53.63
N ILE A 16 -11.04 -39.56 -54.51
CA ILE A 16 -9.83 -38.80 -54.14
C ILE A 16 -10.22 -37.41 -53.60
N ALA A 17 -11.11 -36.68 -54.28
CA ALA A 17 -11.57 -35.37 -53.83
C ALA A 17 -12.29 -35.44 -52.47
N PHE A 18 -13.13 -36.46 -52.28
CA PHE A 18 -13.86 -36.68 -51.03
C PHE A 18 -12.92 -37.03 -49.87
N TYR A 19 -11.93 -37.90 -50.12
CA TYR A 19 -10.90 -38.26 -49.14
C TYR A 19 -10.05 -37.04 -48.74
N ASN A 20 -9.58 -36.26 -49.71
CA ASN A 20 -8.81 -35.05 -49.44
C ASN A 20 -9.61 -34.02 -48.62
N ARG A 21 -10.92 -33.90 -48.87
CA ARG A 21 -11.81 -33.04 -48.09
C ARG A 21 -11.93 -33.49 -46.64
N LEU A 22 -12.04 -34.80 -46.39
CA LEU A 22 -12.07 -35.38 -45.04
C LEU A 22 -10.75 -35.16 -44.30
N VAL A 23 -9.62 -35.37 -44.96
CA VAL A 23 -8.28 -35.10 -44.38
C VAL A 23 -8.15 -33.63 -44.01
N GLY A 24 -8.61 -32.72 -44.87
CA GLY A 24 -8.61 -31.28 -44.58
C GLY A 24 -9.52 -30.88 -43.41
N LEU A 25 -10.61 -31.62 -43.14
CA LEU A 25 -11.45 -31.42 -41.96
C LEU A 25 -10.76 -31.94 -40.69
N ARG A 26 -10.10 -33.10 -40.76
CA ARG A 26 -9.33 -33.65 -39.63
C ARG A 26 -8.20 -32.72 -39.22
N ASN A 27 -7.39 -32.27 -40.17
CA ASN A 27 -6.26 -31.38 -39.90
C ASN A 27 -6.73 -30.05 -39.28
N ARG A 28 -7.88 -29.51 -39.71
CA ARG A 28 -8.45 -28.30 -39.09
C ARG A 28 -8.86 -28.54 -37.63
N GLY A 29 -9.40 -29.72 -37.32
CA GLY A 29 -9.70 -30.11 -35.94
C GLY A 29 -8.44 -30.19 -35.07
N GLU A 30 -7.41 -30.87 -35.53
CA GLU A 30 -6.14 -31.01 -34.80
C GLU A 30 -5.44 -29.65 -34.59
N ASN A 31 -5.44 -28.79 -35.60
CA ASN A 31 -4.90 -27.44 -35.48
C ASN A 31 -5.65 -26.62 -34.42
N ALA A 32 -6.99 -26.69 -34.41
CA ALA A 32 -7.80 -26.00 -33.41
C ALA A 32 -7.52 -26.48 -31.98
N TRP A 33 -7.29 -27.79 -31.79
CA TRP A 33 -6.88 -28.35 -30.50
C TRP A 33 -5.48 -27.88 -30.07
N SER A 34 -4.53 -27.83 -31.01
CA SER A 34 -3.17 -27.33 -30.76
C SER A 34 -3.17 -25.85 -30.34
N ASP A 35 -3.97 -25.02 -31.00
CA ASP A 35 -4.08 -23.59 -30.67
C ASP A 35 -4.60 -23.36 -29.24
N ILE A 36 -5.58 -24.16 -28.80
CA ILE A 36 -6.12 -24.11 -27.43
C ILE A 36 -5.05 -24.52 -26.41
N ASP A 37 -4.30 -25.59 -26.67
CA ASP A 37 -3.24 -26.06 -25.77
C ASP A 37 -2.10 -25.02 -25.63
N VAL A 38 -1.71 -24.38 -26.74
CA VAL A 38 -0.71 -23.30 -26.73
C VAL A 38 -1.18 -22.10 -25.90
N GLN A 39 -2.45 -21.71 -26.02
CA GLN A 39 -3.01 -20.61 -25.23
C GLN A 39 -3.06 -20.94 -23.73
N LEU A 40 -3.43 -22.18 -23.37
CA LEU A 40 -3.46 -22.63 -21.97
C LEU A 40 -2.05 -22.66 -21.36
N LYS A 41 -1.05 -23.15 -22.11
CA LYS A 41 0.37 -23.14 -21.69
C LYS A 41 0.88 -21.72 -21.48
N ARG A 42 0.68 -20.84 -22.46
CA ARG A 42 1.11 -19.43 -22.36
C ARG A 42 0.48 -18.73 -21.16
N ARG A 43 -0.81 -18.97 -20.89
CA ARG A 43 -1.46 -18.42 -19.70
C ARG A 43 -0.84 -18.96 -18.41
N HIS A 44 -0.55 -20.27 -18.33
CA HIS A 44 0.13 -20.86 -17.18
C HIS A 44 1.55 -20.31 -16.98
N GLU A 45 2.28 -20.03 -18.07
CA GLU A 45 3.63 -19.44 -18.04
C GLU A 45 3.62 -17.96 -17.66
N LEU A 46 2.57 -17.20 -17.99
CA LEU A 46 2.48 -15.77 -17.69
C LEU A 46 1.97 -15.47 -16.28
N VAL A 47 1.19 -16.36 -15.66
CA VAL A 47 0.73 -16.22 -14.27
C VAL A 47 1.88 -15.96 -13.28
N PRO A 48 2.99 -16.72 -13.25
CA PRO A 48 4.09 -16.45 -12.34
C PRO A 48 4.74 -15.08 -12.57
N ASN A 49 4.91 -14.64 -13.83
CA ASN A 49 5.45 -13.32 -14.14
C ASN A 49 4.56 -12.18 -13.60
N LEU A 50 3.24 -12.31 -13.73
CA LEU A 50 2.28 -11.33 -13.18
C LEU A 50 2.30 -11.34 -11.65
N VAL A 51 2.35 -12.52 -11.03
CA VAL A 51 2.44 -12.67 -9.58
C VAL A 51 3.75 -12.11 -9.04
N GLU A 52 4.87 -12.31 -9.73
CA GLU A 52 6.18 -11.76 -9.36
C GLU A 52 6.19 -10.24 -9.45
N THR A 53 5.59 -9.67 -10.50
CA THR A 53 5.40 -8.21 -10.63
C THR A 53 4.56 -7.66 -9.48
N VAL A 54 3.42 -8.27 -9.18
CA VAL A 54 2.55 -7.87 -8.07
C VAL A 54 3.26 -8.04 -6.73
N LYS A 55 4.00 -9.13 -6.51
CA LYS A 55 4.82 -9.34 -5.30
C LYS A 55 5.92 -8.29 -5.16
N GLY A 56 6.52 -7.86 -6.26
CA GLY A 56 7.47 -6.75 -6.29
C GLY A 56 6.83 -5.46 -5.77
N TYR A 57 5.68 -5.07 -6.32
CA TYR A 57 4.93 -3.89 -5.85
C TYR A 57 4.43 -4.04 -4.41
N ALA A 58 3.89 -5.21 -4.03
CA ALA A 58 3.44 -5.48 -2.67
C ALA A 58 4.60 -5.44 -1.64
N ALA A 59 5.81 -5.85 -2.04
CA ALA A 59 7.00 -5.71 -1.21
C ALA A 59 7.39 -4.23 -1.02
N HIS A 60 7.24 -3.39 -2.05
CA HIS A 60 7.43 -1.94 -1.96
C HIS A 60 6.36 -1.25 -1.11
N GLU A 61 5.11 -1.73 -1.11
CA GLU A 61 4.04 -1.21 -0.25
C GLU A 61 4.22 -1.60 1.23
N LYS A 62 4.96 -2.67 1.52
CA LYS A 62 5.22 -3.10 2.91
C LYS A 62 5.99 -2.03 3.69
N GLN A 63 6.94 -1.35 3.05
CA GLN A 63 7.71 -0.29 3.69
C GLN A 63 6.81 0.92 4.00
N THR A 64 6.02 1.39 3.05
CA THR A 64 5.06 2.48 3.27
C THR A 64 4.02 2.11 4.33
N PHE A 65 3.56 0.87 4.36
CA PHE A 65 2.65 0.38 5.39
C PHE A 65 3.28 0.40 6.79
N GLN A 66 4.56 0.02 6.92
CA GLN A 66 5.32 0.10 8.18
C GLN A 66 5.53 1.56 8.61
N GLU A 67 5.93 2.45 7.70
CA GLU A 67 6.13 3.87 7.97
C GLU A 67 4.84 4.54 8.45
N VAL A 68 3.69 4.27 7.80
CA VAL A 68 2.39 4.80 8.22
C VAL A 68 1.96 4.20 9.56
N THR A 69 2.20 2.91 9.79
CA THR A 69 1.87 2.25 11.06
C THR A 69 2.71 2.81 12.21
N GLU A 70 4.00 3.04 12.01
CA GLU A 70 4.88 3.69 12.99
C GLU A 70 4.55 5.16 13.22
N ALA A 71 4.23 5.91 12.15
CA ALA A 71 3.79 7.30 12.27
C ALA A 71 2.47 7.39 13.03
N ARG A 72 1.53 6.47 12.76
CA ARG A 72 0.28 6.34 13.51
C ARG A 72 0.52 5.93 14.96
N ALA A 73 1.44 4.98 15.21
CA ALA A 73 1.81 4.57 16.56
C ALA A 73 2.45 5.73 17.35
N ARG A 74 3.34 6.49 16.72
CA ARG A 74 3.93 7.72 17.29
C ARG A 74 2.87 8.79 17.58
N ALA A 75 1.89 8.96 16.70
CA ALA A 75 0.78 9.89 16.89
C ALA A 75 -0.22 9.43 17.96
N MET A 76 -0.36 8.11 18.16
CA MET A 76 -1.25 7.51 19.16
C MET A 76 -0.62 7.38 20.55
N GLN A 77 0.70 7.59 20.70
CA GLN A 77 1.32 7.62 22.03
C GLN A 77 0.93 8.91 22.78
N PRO A 78 0.26 8.81 23.94
CA PRO A 78 0.09 9.96 24.82
C PRO A 78 1.45 10.33 25.41
N GLY A 79 1.99 11.47 25.00
CA GLY A 79 3.11 12.11 25.67
C GLY A 79 4.50 11.71 25.16
N GLY A 80 4.91 12.30 24.05
CA GLY A 80 6.33 12.62 23.87
C GLY A 80 6.70 13.83 24.74
N ALA A 81 7.96 13.92 25.17
CA ALA A 81 8.50 15.14 25.80
C ALA A 81 8.17 16.41 24.98
N ALA A 82 8.07 16.28 23.65
CA ALA A 82 7.63 17.35 22.76
C ALA A 82 6.18 17.80 22.97
N ALA A 83 5.24 16.87 23.20
CA ALA A 83 3.83 17.22 23.47
C ALA A 83 3.66 17.86 24.85
N ARG A 84 4.45 17.41 25.84
CA ARG A 84 4.50 18.03 27.18
C ARG A 84 5.13 19.43 27.12
N ALA A 85 6.26 19.58 26.43
CA ALA A 85 6.92 20.86 26.25
C ALA A 85 6.03 21.87 25.49
N ALA A 86 5.25 21.41 24.51
CA ALA A 86 4.28 22.25 23.82
C ALA A 86 3.13 22.69 24.74
N ALA A 87 2.60 21.77 25.56
CA ALA A 87 1.57 22.11 26.55
C ALA A 87 2.11 23.09 27.61
N ASP A 88 3.33 22.87 28.08
CA ASP A 88 4.00 23.75 29.05
C ASP A 88 4.29 25.13 28.46
N ALA A 89 4.71 25.21 27.19
CA ALA A 89 4.89 26.49 26.52
C ALA A 89 3.60 27.32 26.51
N VAL A 90 2.45 26.69 26.20
CA VAL A 90 1.14 27.36 26.22
C VAL A 90 0.75 27.81 27.63
N VAL A 91 0.99 26.99 28.66
CA VAL A 91 0.73 27.35 30.06
C VAL A 91 1.60 28.52 30.52
N ARG A 92 2.88 28.55 30.12
CA ARG A 92 3.78 29.68 30.42
C ARG A 92 3.32 30.97 29.80
N ASP A 93 2.91 30.94 28.53
CA ASP A 93 2.50 32.13 27.80
C ASP A 93 1.18 32.67 28.38
N PHE A 94 0.25 31.78 28.73
CA PHE A 94 -0.98 32.14 29.45
C PHE A 94 -0.70 32.78 30.81
N ASN A 95 0.20 32.20 31.61
CA ASN A 95 0.57 32.74 32.91
C ASN A 95 1.26 34.11 32.79
N THR A 96 2.19 34.24 31.84
CA THR A 96 2.86 35.52 31.53
C THR A 96 1.86 36.60 31.14
N ALA A 97 0.87 36.26 30.31
CA ALA A 97 -0.18 37.18 29.91
C ALA A 97 -1.07 37.60 31.09
N CYS A 98 -1.33 36.70 32.04
CA CYS A 98 -2.07 37.03 33.26
C CYS A 98 -1.26 37.87 34.25
N GLU A 99 0.07 37.70 34.30
CA GLU A 99 0.96 38.39 35.26
C GLU A 99 1.50 39.72 34.71
N THR A 100 1.47 39.93 33.39
CA THR A 100 1.99 41.14 32.73
C THR A 100 0.88 42.16 32.42
N PHE A 101 1.21 43.46 32.46
CA PHE A 101 0.29 44.53 32.10
C PHE A 101 -0.03 44.53 30.59
N PRO A 102 -1.30 44.73 30.15
CA PRO A 102 -2.50 45.04 30.95
C PRO A 102 -3.27 43.82 31.47
N GLY A 103 -2.87 42.60 31.12
CA GLY A 103 -3.61 41.37 31.44
C GLY A 103 -3.84 41.16 32.95
N ASN A 104 -2.88 41.56 33.80
CA ASN A 104 -3.04 41.49 35.26
C ASN A 104 -4.22 42.31 35.82
N LEU A 105 -4.69 43.35 35.12
CA LEU A 105 -5.86 44.13 35.56
C LEU A 105 -7.18 43.38 35.34
N PHE A 106 -7.23 42.49 34.36
CA PHE A 106 -8.43 41.74 34.00
C PHE A 106 -8.37 40.27 34.42
N ALA A 107 -7.20 39.74 34.78
CA ALA A 107 -7.06 38.34 35.14
C ALA A 107 -7.90 37.96 36.37
N GLY A 108 -7.83 38.75 37.45
CA GLY A 108 -8.52 38.47 38.71
C GLY A 108 -10.05 38.49 38.63
N PRO A 109 -10.70 39.59 38.21
CA PRO A 109 -12.15 39.71 38.16
C PRO A 109 -12.84 38.71 37.22
N PHE A 110 -12.16 38.29 36.16
CA PHE A 110 -12.68 37.34 35.18
C PHE A 110 -12.30 35.88 35.47
N GLY A 111 -11.65 35.61 36.61
CA GLY A 111 -11.34 34.26 37.08
C GLY A 111 -10.15 33.59 36.39
N PHE A 112 -9.36 34.33 35.62
CA PHE A 112 -8.11 33.81 35.04
C PHE A 112 -7.02 33.79 36.11
N ARG A 113 -6.67 32.59 36.56
CA ARG A 113 -5.60 32.34 37.55
C ARG A 113 -4.49 31.54 36.91
N ARG A 114 -3.29 31.69 37.46
CA ARG A 114 -2.09 30.92 37.07
C ARG A 114 -2.41 29.42 37.04
N ARG A 115 -1.96 28.75 35.99
CA ARG A 115 -2.09 27.30 35.81
C ARG A 115 -0.76 26.59 36.07
N ASP A 116 -0.85 25.38 36.60
CA ASP A 116 0.30 24.51 36.84
C ASP A 116 0.80 23.88 35.53
N PHE A 117 2.11 23.69 35.45
CA PHE A 117 2.74 22.97 34.34
C PHE A 117 2.51 21.46 34.47
N PHE A 118 2.57 20.77 33.34
CA PHE A 118 2.31 19.35 33.29
C PHE A 118 3.44 18.58 34.01
N GLY A 119 3.10 17.87 35.10
CA GLY A 119 4.04 16.99 35.81
C GLY A 119 4.74 17.58 37.05
N LEU A 120 4.36 18.75 37.55
CA LEU A 120 4.97 19.37 38.75
C LEU A 120 4.34 18.95 40.10
N ASP A 121 3.91 17.69 40.24
CA ASP A 121 3.33 17.19 41.50
C ASP A 121 4.38 16.81 42.56
N SER A 122 5.67 16.68 42.19
CA SER A 122 6.76 16.35 43.13
C SER A 122 7.71 17.53 43.38
N PRO A 123 7.93 17.96 44.64
CA PRO A 123 8.81 19.09 45.00
C PRO A 123 10.29 18.91 44.62
N GLU A 124 10.74 17.69 44.33
CA GLU A 124 12.16 17.34 44.12
C GLU A 124 12.70 17.74 42.73
N GLU A 125 11.85 17.80 41.71
CA GLU A 125 12.27 18.21 40.35
C GLU A 125 12.47 19.73 40.20
N ARG A 126 12.10 20.51 41.22
CA ARG A 126 12.27 21.97 41.24
C ARG A 126 13.65 22.43 41.69
N THR A 127 14.56 21.53 42.08
CA THR A 127 15.93 21.96 42.41
C THR A 127 16.73 22.24 41.14
N PRO A 128 17.13 23.49 40.87
CA PRO A 128 18.08 23.76 39.80
C PRO A 128 19.36 22.98 40.08
N PRO A 129 19.97 22.34 39.06
CA PRO A 129 21.19 21.60 39.24
C PRO A 129 22.26 22.54 39.82
N LYS A 130 22.74 22.25 41.04
CA LYS A 130 23.81 23.03 41.66
C LYS A 130 25.09 22.74 40.89
N VAL A 131 25.41 23.59 39.93
CA VAL A 131 26.71 23.57 39.26
C VAL A 131 27.74 24.11 40.24
N SER A 132 28.40 23.18 40.94
CA SER A 132 29.57 23.47 41.76
C SER A 132 30.74 23.70 40.82
N PHE A 133 31.01 24.96 40.50
CA PHE A 133 32.29 25.34 39.93
C PHE A 133 33.32 25.32 41.07
N GLY A 134 34.05 24.20 41.19
CA GLY A 134 35.18 24.12 42.10
C GLY A 134 36.25 25.13 41.70
N GLY A 135 36.73 25.90 42.67
CA GLY A 135 37.94 26.72 42.55
C GLY A 135 39.20 25.91 42.79
#